data_AF-A0A839HGN3-F1
#
_entry.id   AF-A0A839HGN3-F1
#
_cell.length_a   1.000
_cell.length_b   1.000
_cell.length_c   1.000
_cell.angle_alpha   90.00
_cell.angle_beta   90.00
_cell.angle_gamma   90.00
#
_symmetry.space_group_name_H-M   'P 1'
#
loop_
_entity.id
_entity.type
_entity.pdbx_description
1 polymer ?
#
loop_
_entity_poly.entity_id
_entity_poly.type
_entity_poly.pdbx_seq_one_letter_code
_entity_poly.pdbx_strand_id
1 'polypeptide(L)'
;GKMIHQFTHQWAQPKYWLDEAEVRLKLIGRGEDRGQRLAYQEYRMVHRRIASSTNERTTIACVSPPNHVCADTAQTTKNIIDYDSLVFLVAIMNSFVADWEIRQRVTAHLDMHFVYKMRIPRLTA
;
A
#
# COMPACT_ATOMS: atom_id res chain seq x y z
N GLY A 1 -1.01 -8.28 5.28
CA GLY A 1 -0.72 -7.04 6.02
C GLY A 1 -0.79 -7.13 7.53
N LYS A 2 -0.42 -8.24 8.19
CA LYS A 2 -0.42 -8.31 9.67
C LYS A 2 0.65 -7.43 10.33
N MET A 3 1.75 -7.16 9.61
CA MET A 3 2.84 -6.27 10.05
C MET A 3 2.52 -4.78 9.84
N ILE A 4 1.39 -4.45 9.19
CA ILE A 4 1.02 -3.06 8.91
C ILE A 4 0.02 -2.65 10.00
N HIS A 5 0.44 -1.77 10.90
CA HIS A 5 -0.42 -1.19 11.92
C HIS A 5 0.06 0.22 12.27
N GLN A 6 -0.78 0.98 12.96
CA GLN A 6 -0.38 2.26 13.54
C GLN A 6 0.73 2.05 14.59
N PHE A 7 1.70 2.96 14.60
CA PHE A 7 2.80 3.11 15.57
C PHE A 7 3.86 2.00 15.63
N THR A 8 3.51 0.74 15.35
CA THR A 8 4.48 -0.35 15.36
C THR A 8 4.18 -1.41 14.30
N HIS A 9 5.25 -1.97 13.73
CA HIS A 9 5.24 -3.08 12.78
C HIS A 9 5.39 -4.47 13.42
N GLN A 10 5.63 -4.54 14.74
CA GLN A 10 6.02 -5.79 15.43
C GLN A 10 4.85 -6.75 15.75
N TRP A 11 3.67 -6.52 15.17
CA TRP A 11 2.48 -7.35 15.36
C TRP A 11 2.58 -8.73 14.71
N ALA A 12 3.52 -8.93 13.79
CA ALA A 12 3.81 -10.21 13.18
C ALA A 12 5.25 -10.24 12.64
N GLN A 13 5.79 -11.44 12.46
CA GLN A 13 7.07 -11.65 11.78
C GLN A 13 6.88 -11.87 10.26
N PRO A 14 7.88 -11.52 9.43
CA PRO A 14 7.92 -11.93 8.03
C PRO A 14 7.84 -13.45 7.91
N LYS A 15 7.02 -13.94 6.98
CA LYS A 15 6.79 -15.38 6.80
C LYS A 15 7.50 -15.98 5.60
N TYR A 16 7.81 -15.17 4.59
CA TYR A 16 8.27 -15.64 3.30
C TYR A 16 9.51 -14.86 2.89
N TRP A 17 10.46 -15.58 2.34
CA TRP A 17 11.62 -15.07 1.64
C TRP A 17 11.48 -15.49 0.18
N LEU A 18 11.72 -14.57 -0.74
CA LEU A 18 11.55 -14.78 -2.16
C LEU A 18 12.88 -14.49 -2.85
N ASP A 19 13.20 -15.27 -3.87
CA ASP A 19 14.32 -15.00 -4.76
C ASP A 19 14.02 -13.75 -5.60
N GLU A 20 14.96 -12.81 -5.64
CA GLU A 20 14.78 -11.52 -6.32
C GLU A 20 14.66 -11.68 -7.84
N ALA A 21 15.43 -12.60 -8.44
CA ALA A 21 15.38 -12.84 -9.88
C ALA A 21 14.02 -13.43 -10.28
N GLU A 22 13.48 -14.36 -9.50
CA GLU A 22 12.13 -14.90 -9.71
C GLU A 22 11.04 -13.83 -9.57
N VAL A 23 11.13 -12.99 -8.53
CA VAL A 23 10.19 -11.89 -8.29
C VAL A 23 10.23 -10.92 -9.47
N ARG A 24 11.42 -10.55 -9.92
CA ARG A 24 11.63 -9.62 -11.03
C ARG A 24 11.02 -10.15 -12.33
N LEU A 25 11.29 -11.42 -12.67
CA LEU A 25 10.70 -12.08 -13.84
C LEU A 25 9.17 -12.07 -13.78
N LYS A 26 8.59 -12.41 -12.61
CA LYS A 26 7.13 -12.43 -12.40
C LYS A 26 6.50 -11.04 -12.51
N LEU A 27 7.18 -9.99 -12.05
CA LEU A 27 6.67 -8.61 -12.09
C LEU A 27 6.76 -8.00 -13.49
N ILE A 28 7.79 -8.33 -14.28
CA ILE A 28 7.92 -7.92 -15.68
C ILE A 28 6.89 -8.65 -16.56
N GLY A 29 6.55 -9.89 -16.22
CA GLY A 29 5.53 -10.67 -16.91
C GLY A 29 5.99 -11.09 -18.31
N ARG A 30 5.29 -10.62 -19.35
CA ARG A 30 5.61 -10.96 -20.76
C ARG A 30 6.66 -10.04 -21.40
N GLY A 31 7.15 -9.03 -20.67
CA GLY A 31 8.15 -8.09 -21.17
C GLY A 31 9.57 -8.66 -21.10
N GLU A 32 10.49 -8.02 -21.81
CA GLU A 32 11.93 -8.27 -21.67
C GLU A 32 12.47 -7.54 -20.44
N ASP A 33 13.38 -8.19 -19.72
CA ASP A 33 14.17 -7.53 -18.70
C ASP A 33 15.34 -6.78 -19.35
N ARG A 34 15.29 -5.45 -19.30
CA ARG A 34 16.31 -4.54 -19.83
C ARG A 34 17.09 -3.85 -18.70
N GLY A 35 16.97 -4.35 -17.47
CA GLY A 35 17.53 -3.68 -16.29
C GLY A 35 16.73 -2.44 -15.86
N GLN A 36 15.45 -2.34 -16.24
CA GLN A 36 14.57 -1.23 -15.85
C GLN A 36 14.36 -1.21 -14.32
N ARG A 37 14.22 -0.01 -13.74
CA ARG A 37 13.79 0.15 -12.35
C ARG A 37 12.33 -0.25 -12.21
N LEU A 38 12.06 -1.12 -11.24
CA LEU A 38 10.71 -1.59 -10.92
C LEU A 38 10.23 -0.97 -9.61
N ALA A 39 8.93 -0.76 -9.47
CA ALA A 39 8.35 -0.06 -8.33
C ALA A 39 8.61 -0.73 -6.96
N TYR A 40 8.92 -2.04 -6.92
CA TYR A 40 9.26 -2.71 -5.65
C TYR A 40 10.68 -2.35 -5.16
N GLN A 41 11.55 -1.86 -6.04
CA GLN A 41 12.90 -1.40 -5.72
C GLN A 41 12.91 0.02 -5.13
N GLU A 42 11.75 0.69 -5.14
CA GLU A 42 11.54 2.01 -4.55
C GLU A 42 10.71 1.94 -3.27
N TYR A 43 10.76 3.01 -2.50
CA TYR A 43 9.73 3.28 -1.49
C TYR A 43 8.37 3.41 -2.16
N ARG A 44 7.38 2.75 -1.60
CA ARG A 44 6.01 2.75 -2.14
C ARG A 44 4.97 2.81 -1.04
N MET A 45 3.85 3.45 -1.34
CA MET A 45 2.72 3.42 -0.42
C MET A 45 2.07 2.04 -0.47
N VAL A 46 1.75 1.50 0.71
CA VAL A 46 0.99 0.27 0.88
C VAL A 46 -0.16 0.53 1.84
N HIS A 47 -1.32 -0.03 1.54
CA HIS A 47 -2.46 -0.05 2.46
C HIS A 47 -2.96 -1.47 2.67
N ARG A 48 -3.63 -1.70 3.80
CA ARG A 48 -4.21 -3.00 4.10
C ARG A 48 -5.51 -3.19 3.36
N ARG A 49 -5.63 -4.32 2.67
CA ARG A 49 -6.89 -4.77 2.06
C ARG A 49 -7.86 -5.28 3.12
N ILE A 50 -7.37 -5.94 4.18
CA ILE A 50 -8.21 -6.43 5.29
C ILE A 50 -8.49 -5.28 6.25
N ALA A 51 -9.74 -4.82 6.29
CA ALA A 51 -10.21 -3.65 7.01
C ALA A 51 -11.68 -3.82 7.39
N SER A 52 -12.11 -3.46 8.60
CA SER A 52 -13.53 -3.52 9.00
C SER A 52 -14.05 -2.14 9.38
N SER A 53 -15.32 -1.85 9.06
CA SER A 53 -15.99 -0.63 9.49
C SER A 53 -16.21 -0.53 11.01
N THR A 54 -16.04 -1.65 11.73
CA THR A 54 -16.14 -1.71 13.20
C THR A 54 -14.80 -1.63 13.91
N ASN A 55 -13.67 -1.63 13.19
CA ASN A 55 -12.35 -1.51 13.81
C ASN A 55 -12.07 -0.09 14.34
N GLU A 56 -11.08 0.06 15.22
CA GLU A 56 -10.60 1.38 15.64
C GLU A 56 -10.25 2.29 14.45
N ARG A 57 -9.56 1.73 13.45
CA ARG A 57 -9.20 2.36 12.18
C ARG A 57 -9.58 1.44 11.04
N THR A 58 -10.29 1.98 10.07
CA THR A 58 -10.68 1.27 8.86
C THR A 58 -9.55 1.35 7.83
N THR A 59 -8.94 2.52 7.68
CA THR A 59 -7.83 2.73 6.74
C THR A 59 -6.52 2.76 7.50
N ILE A 60 -5.58 1.92 7.08
CA ILE A 60 -4.21 1.93 7.58
C ILE A 60 -3.28 1.80 6.38
N ALA A 61 -2.43 2.80 6.20
CA ALA A 61 -1.42 2.84 5.17
C ALA A 61 -0.03 3.09 5.78
N CYS A 62 1.02 2.65 5.10
CA CYS A 62 2.39 2.98 5.46
C CYS A 62 3.27 3.07 4.21
N VAL A 63 4.51 3.50 4.42
CA VAL A 63 5.56 3.41 3.41
C VAL A 63 6.20 2.02 3.53
N SER A 64 6.15 1.25 2.45
CA SER A 64 6.91 0.01 2.33
C SER A 64 8.36 0.35 1.95
N PRO A 65 9.36 -0.23 2.63
CA PRO A 65 10.75 -0.11 2.20
C PRO A 65 10.98 -0.77 0.84
N PRO A 66 12.08 -0.40 0.15
CA PRO A 66 12.48 -1.03 -1.10
C PRO A 66 12.80 -2.51 -0.89
N ASN A 67 12.78 -3.28 -1.98
CA ASN A 67 13.08 -4.72 -2.03
C ASN A 67 12.14 -5.58 -1.17
N HIS A 68 10.93 -5.09 -0.91
CA HIS A 68 9.89 -5.82 -0.19
C HIS A 68 8.68 -6.06 -1.08
N VAL A 69 8.26 -7.32 -1.20
CA VAL A 69 7.07 -7.71 -1.96
C VAL A 69 5.87 -7.84 -1.03
N CYS A 70 4.72 -7.33 -1.46
CA CYS A 70 3.47 -7.44 -0.72
C CYS A 70 2.52 -8.42 -1.42
N ALA A 71 1.89 -9.28 -0.63
CA ALA A 71 0.77 -10.11 -1.09
C ALA A 71 -0.51 -9.27 -1.24
N ASP A 72 -1.53 -9.83 -1.88
CA ASP A 72 -2.81 -9.15 -2.15
C ASP A 72 -3.51 -8.53 -0.91
N THR A 73 -3.27 -9.09 0.28
CA THR A 73 -3.78 -8.50 1.54
C THR A 73 -3.16 -7.14 1.91
N ALA A 74 -2.13 -6.70 1.19
CA ALA A 74 -1.44 -5.42 1.34
C ALA A 74 -1.20 -4.84 -0.06
N GLN A 75 -2.08 -3.92 -0.48
CA GLN A 75 -2.10 -3.38 -1.83
C GLN A 75 -1.18 -2.16 -1.94
N THR A 76 -0.26 -2.21 -2.90
CA THR A 76 0.79 -1.19 -3.10
C THR A 76 0.53 -0.33 -4.32
N THR A 77 1.11 0.87 -4.35
CA THR A 77 1.22 1.65 -5.59
C THR A 77 2.03 0.87 -6.62
N LYS A 78 1.54 0.82 -7.87
CA LYS A 78 2.21 0.10 -8.97
C LYS A 78 3.25 0.96 -9.68
N ASN A 79 3.05 2.27 -9.66
CA ASN A 79 3.92 3.23 -10.31
C ASN A 79 4.92 3.79 -9.30
N ILE A 80 6.09 4.16 -9.80
CA ILE A 80 7.03 4.99 -9.06
C ILE A 80 6.39 6.39 -8.97
N ILE A 81 6.27 6.89 -7.76
CA ILE A 81 5.69 8.19 -7.45
C ILE A 81 6.75 9.05 -6.77
N ASP A 82 6.62 10.35 -6.92
CA ASP A 82 7.46 11.31 -6.21
C ASP A 82 7.31 11.15 -4.68
N TYR A 83 8.40 11.40 -3.95
CA TYR A 83 8.44 11.15 -2.51
C TYR A 83 7.54 12.11 -1.71
N ASP A 84 7.36 13.35 -2.14
CA ASP A 84 6.44 14.30 -1.48
C ASP A 84 5.00 13.82 -1.64
N SER A 85 4.66 13.40 -2.86
CA SER A 85 3.35 12.80 -3.16
C SER A 85 3.12 11.50 -2.39
N LEU A 86 4.15 10.68 -2.20
CA LEU A 86 4.08 9.43 -1.46
C LEU A 86 3.77 9.67 0.02
N VAL A 87 4.51 10.57 0.67
CA VAL A 87 4.31 10.91 2.07
C VAL A 87 2.94 11.57 2.27
N PHE A 88 2.56 12.46 1.37
CA PHE A 88 1.23 13.07 1.36
C PHE A 88 0.11 12.03 1.28
N LEU A 89 0.20 11.07 0.35
CA LEU A 89 -0.80 10.01 0.20
C LEU A 89 -0.91 9.15 1.47
N VAL A 90 0.22 8.77 2.07
CA VAL A 90 0.23 8.01 3.33
C VAL A 90 -0.39 8.82 4.47
N ALA A 91 -0.10 10.12 4.55
CA ALA A 91 -0.68 11.00 5.56
C ALA A 91 -2.20 11.13 5.40
N ILE A 92 -2.68 11.40 4.18
CA ILE A 92 -4.13 11.51 3.90
C ILE A 92 -4.85 10.19 4.20
N MET A 93 -4.29 9.05 3.78
CA MET A 93 -4.90 7.74 4.00
C MET A 93 -4.97 7.35 5.49
N ASN A 94 -4.09 7.91 6.32
CA ASN A 94 -4.12 7.77 7.77
C ASN A 94 -4.87 8.92 8.50
N SER A 95 -5.48 9.85 7.78
CA SER A 95 -6.31 10.91 8.38
C SER A 95 -7.66 10.36 8.87
N PHE A 96 -8.26 11.02 9.86
CA PHE A 96 -9.60 10.64 10.33
C PHE A 96 -10.69 10.90 9.29
N VAL A 97 -10.51 11.90 8.42
CA VAL A 97 -11.47 12.22 7.35
C VAL A 97 -11.54 11.09 6.33
N ALA A 98 -10.39 10.61 5.86
CA ALA A 98 -10.31 9.48 4.93
C ALA A 98 -10.81 8.18 5.58
N ASP A 99 -10.46 7.95 6.85
CA ASP A 99 -10.93 6.78 7.61
C ASP A 99 -12.45 6.76 7.69
N TRP A 100 -13.06 7.91 8.05
CA TRP A 100 -14.51 8.05 8.14
C TRP A 100 -15.19 7.87 6.79
N GLU A 101 -14.68 8.48 5.71
CA GLU A 101 -15.24 8.33 4.36
C GLU A 101 -15.27 6.85 3.92
N ILE A 102 -14.17 6.13 4.11
CA ILE A 102 -14.06 4.72 3.74
C ILE A 102 -14.92 3.84 4.64
N ARG A 103 -14.99 4.13 5.94
CA ARG A 103 -15.80 3.38 6.91
C ARG A 103 -17.26 3.29 6.51
N GLN A 104 -17.81 4.33 5.89
CA GLN A 104 -19.20 4.33 5.41
C GLN A 104 -19.42 3.44 4.18
N ARG A 105 -18.35 2.99 3.51
CA ARG A 105 -18.40 2.27 2.22
C ARG A 105 -17.97 0.82 2.31
N VAL A 106 -17.12 0.46 3.27
CA VAL A 106 -16.55 -0.90 3.39
C VAL A 106 -17.20 -1.69 4.53
N THR A 107 -17.26 -3.01 4.38
CA THR A 107 -17.64 -3.94 5.46
C THR A 107 -16.44 -4.65 6.04
N ALA A 108 -15.72 -5.43 5.23
CA ALA A 108 -14.58 -6.27 5.68
C ALA A 108 -13.32 -6.16 4.81
N HIS A 109 -13.40 -5.48 3.66
CA HIS A 109 -12.30 -5.30 2.74
C HIS A 109 -12.25 -3.89 2.16
N LEU A 110 -11.05 -3.32 2.11
CA LEU A 110 -10.72 -2.09 1.41
C LEU A 110 -10.05 -2.44 0.08
N ASP A 111 -10.87 -2.58 -0.96
CA ASP A 111 -10.42 -2.81 -2.33
C ASP A 111 -10.16 -1.49 -3.07
N MET A 112 -9.30 -1.53 -4.10
CA MET A 112 -8.95 -0.34 -4.91
C MET A 112 -10.16 0.39 -5.50
N HIS A 113 -11.28 -0.29 -5.76
CA HIS A 113 -12.48 0.36 -6.30
C HIS A 113 -13.11 1.37 -5.32
N PHE A 114 -12.86 1.23 -4.01
CA PHE A 114 -13.24 2.22 -3.01
C PHE A 114 -12.24 3.36 -2.97
N VAL A 115 -10.94 3.03 -2.98
CA VAL A 115 -9.84 4.00 -2.95
C VAL A 115 -9.93 4.97 -4.15
N TYR A 116 -10.19 4.46 -5.36
CA TYR A 116 -10.34 5.29 -6.55
C TYR A 116 -11.57 6.23 -6.53
N LYS A 117 -12.55 5.97 -5.64
CA LYS A 117 -13.73 6.83 -5.46
C LYS A 117 -13.57 7.81 -4.29
N MET A 118 -12.44 7.79 -3.59
CA MET A 118 -12.19 8.73 -2.50
C MET A 118 -12.01 10.15 -3.03
N ARG A 119 -12.45 11.12 -2.23
CA ARG A 119 -12.26 12.54 -2.52
C ARG A 119 -11.00 13.03 -1.83
N ILE A 120 -9.87 12.90 -2.51
CA ILE A 120 -8.57 13.29 -1.98
C ILE A 120 -8.21 14.70 -2.47
N PRO A 121 -7.79 15.62 -1.58
CA PRO A 121 -7.31 16.94 -1.98
C PRO A 121 -6.06 16.82 -2.86
N ARG A 122 -5.92 17.74 -3.82
CA ARG A 122 -4.70 17.81 -4.64
C ARG A 122 -3.57 18.40 -3.80
N LEU A 123 -2.39 17.80 -3.90
CA LEU A 123 -1.16 18.39 -3.35
C LEU A 123 -0.81 19.60 -4.22
N THR A 124 -1.15 20.79 -3.76
CA THR A 124 -0.72 22.07 -4.34
C THR A 124 0.36 22.63 -3.44
N ALA A 125 1.61 22.48 -3.87
CA ALA A 125 2.75 23.17 -3.26
C ALA A 125 2.81 24.62 -3.73
#